data_AF-A0A4W5S1A9-F1
#
_entry.id   AF-A0A4W5S1A9-F1
#
_cell.length_a   1.000
_cell.length_b   1.000
_cell.length_c   1.000
_cell.angle_alpha   90.00
_cell.angle_beta   90.00
_cell.angle_gamma   90.00
#
_symmetry.space_group_name_H-M   'P 1'
#
loop_
_entity.id
_entity.type
_entity.pdbx_description
1 polymer ?
#
loop_
_entity_poly.entity_id
_entity_poly.type
_entity_poly.pdbx_seq_one_letter_code
_entity_poly.pdbx_strand_id
1 'polypeptide(L)'
;MLQMFNEIHYWERLLFEIPHYVSDVYQRREELRSMRESVLLVVRDYNRIIASLSAEELGLFREQIRFLDKKIQPGLSKLLWSSKGASNFFIKDCRLHASKIQLIVDEYKAANLAISRQCGLISELLLVRVDGKTVYRDLEFEGDQQAHQQAQLQRLHSAHQDIVTIMSRVYKTFRTDGPEVQQHWVVYTEKMDGMVEEALRLNIKWSLQELSKAINGDSKTSPNPLFRVQVVLHQEAPGATSQVEFSPTLQKLAQIVNNISSQLIGTISVFKRLPDLLTRRRSQRKPVRCIIEQDEEIGKIQAAVAAGMTANAGHLQAYLKTWDKHREIWEINKDPFIRRYQRLNPPVSSFDADIARYTEVANNVQKEETVLSVQFVLLDCAPLKFSLVQHCNEWQGKFTQLLSLMASTRLKELHIFLQENALRLSQPPQSLVELGESLKLLETLQGDLQKIESQIPPIHEQFAILEKYEVTVDQAVHEMLEALNGEWVWFQQVVIDSDIMLKKHKDKFKSSLIFSAEEFKKKMQITVQTFSSSGHLLAQTAIHRYLTNSHTYTRQI
;
A
#
# COMPACT_ATOMS: atom_id res chain seq x y z
N MET A 1 36.90 82.76 -8.98
CA MET A 1 37.81 82.82 -7.82
C MET A 1 39.08 81.98 -8.03
N LEU A 2 39.00 80.66 -8.28
CA LEU A 2 40.21 79.83 -8.49
C LEU A 2 41.01 80.20 -9.76
N GLN A 3 40.33 80.57 -10.85
CA GLN A 3 40.98 81.09 -12.07
C GLN A 3 41.73 82.40 -11.80
N MET A 4 41.06 83.34 -11.11
CA MET A 4 41.66 84.60 -10.66
C MET A 4 42.90 84.39 -9.77
N PHE A 5 42.87 83.43 -8.83
CA PHE A 5 44.07 83.11 -8.02
C PHE A 5 45.22 82.53 -8.83
N ASN A 6 44.92 81.73 -9.85
CA ASN A 6 45.95 81.24 -10.77
C ASN A 6 46.53 82.37 -11.62
N GLU A 7 45.69 83.29 -12.12
CA GLU A 7 46.11 84.46 -12.89
C GLU A 7 47.00 85.40 -12.08
N ILE A 8 46.64 85.70 -10.82
CA ILE A 8 47.45 86.52 -9.91
C ILE A 8 48.79 85.84 -9.61
N HIS A 9 48.82 84.51 -9.44
CA HIS A 9 50.06 83.76 -9.26
C HIS A 9 51.01 83.90 -10.48
N TYR A 10 50.45 83.92 -11.69
CA TYR A 10 51.24 84.16 -12.90
C TYR A 10 51.68 85.63 -13.04
N TRP A 11 50.83 86.59 -12.69
CA TRP A 11 51.17 88.02 -12.71
C TRP A 11 52.26 88.37 -11.69
N GLU A 12 52.23 87.77 -10.49
CA GLU A 12 53.26 87.88 -9.46
C GLU A 12 54.60 87.32 -9.96
N ARG A 13 54.59 86.18 -10.66
CA ARG A 13 55.79 85.58 -11.28
C ARG A 13 56.34 86.38 -12.46
N LEU A 14 55.48 87.11 -13.17
CA LEU A 14 55.81 87.93 -14.33
C LEU A 14 56.11 89.39 -13.95
N LEU A 15 56.12 89.74 -12.66
CA LEU A 15 56.40 91.07 -12.10
C LEU A 15 55.45 92.19 -12.58
N PHE A 16 54.19 91.85 -12.87
CA PHE A 16 53.16 92.84 -13.17
C PHE A 16 52.62 93.50 -11.90
N GLU A 17 52.19 94.77 -11.99
CA GLU A 17 51.53 95.47 -10.87
C GLU A 17 50.16 94.84 -10.57
N ILE A 18 50.01 94.29 -9.36
CA ILE A 18 48.76 93.71 -8.89
C ILE A 18 47.97 94.80 -8.16
N PRO A 19 46.71 95.10 -8.58
CA PRO A 19 45.89 96.07 -7.87
C PRO A 19 45.67 95.68 -6.40
N HIS A 20 45.79 96.64 -5.48
CA HIS A 20 45.76 96.38 -4.03
C HIS A 20 44.52 95.60 -3.56
N TYR A 21 43.34 95.89 -4.13
CA TYR A 21 42.09 95.18 -3.80
C TYR A 21 42.10 93.69 -4.20
N VAL A 22 42.93 93.30 -5.17
CA VAL A 22 43.10 91.89 -5.60
C VAL A 22 44.14 91.18 -4.73
N SER A 23 45.19 91.91 -4.32
CA SER A 23 46.23 91.42 -3.41
C SER A 23 45.65 90.96 -2.06
N ASP A 24 44.74 91.75 -1.47
CA ASP A 24 44.10 91.41 -0.18
C ASP A 24 43.28 90.12 -0.23
N VAL A 25 42.62 89.85 -1.37
CA VAL A 25 41.86 88.62 -1.59
C VAL A 25 42.81 87.44 -1.88
N TYR A 26 43.91 87.69 -2.59
CA TYR A 26 44.95 86.68 -2.88
C TYR A 26 45.70 86.23 -1.61
N GLN A 27 45.94 87.12 -0.66
CA GLN A 27 46.53 86.76 0.64
C GLN A 27 45.64 85.77 1.43
N ARG A 28 44.32 85.79 1.21
CA ARG A 28 43.36 84.85 1.83
C ARG A 28 43.11 83.59 0.98
N ARG A 29 43.91 83.33 -0.08
CA ARG A 29 43.67 82.24 -1.04
C ARG A 29 43.57 80.86 -0.39
N GLU A 30 44.46 80.51 0.54
CA GLU A 30 44.48 79.19 1.18
C GLU A 30 43.29 79.01 2.13
N GLU A 31 42.87 80.09 2.81
CA GLU A 31 41.68 80.06 3.66
C GLU A 31 40.40 79.87 2.84
N LEU A 32 40.28 80.60 1.71
CA LEU A 32 39.16 80.48 0.79
C LEU A 32 39.14 79.11 0.08
N ARG A 33 40.31 78.55 -0.25
CA ARG A 33 40.45 77.19 -0.78
C ARG A 33 39.99 76.15 0.24
N SER A 34 40.50 76.21 1.48
CA SER A 34 40.13 75.31 2.57
C SER A 34 38.63 75.38 2.87
N MET A 35 38.05 76.58 2.86
CA MET A 35 36.63 76.79 3.04
C MET A 35 35.80 76.19 1.90
N ARG A 36 36.20 76.39 0.65
CA ARG A 36 35.55 75.77 -0.52
C ARG A 36 35.55 74.25 -0.41
N GLU A 37 36.70 73.63 -0.12
CA GLU A 37 36.77 72.18 0.04
C GLU A 37 35.86 71.69 1.17
N SER A 38 35.84 72.41 2.30
CA SER A 38 35.00 72.07 3.45
C SER A 38 33.50 72.20 3.14
N VAL A 39 33.10 73.19 2.35
CA VAL A 39 31.71 73.34 1.86
C VAL A 39 31.36 72.27 0.84
N LEU A 40 32.29 71.92 -0.06
CA LEU A 40 32.09 70.83 -1.02
C LEU A 40 31.87 69.49 -0.31
N LEU A 41 32.49 69.25 0.85
CA LEU A 41 32.19 68.07 1.67
C LEU A 41 30.73 68.06 2.14
N VAL A 42 30.18 69.20 2.60
CA VAL A 42 28.76 69.30 2.99
C VAL A 42 27.84 68.98 1.80
N VAL A 43 28.14 69.55 0.63
CA VAL A 43 27.36 69.32 -0.60
C VAL A 43 27.43 67.84 -1.01
N ARG A 44 28.61 67.22 -0.93
CA ARG A 44 28.79 65.78 -1.21
C ARG A 44 28.02 64.91 -0.23
N ASP A 45 28.09 65.22 1.07
CA ASP A 45 27.38 64.49 2.13
C ASP A 45 25.86 64.55 1.89
N TYR A 46 25.32 65.73 1.54
CA TYR A 46 23.91 65.91 1.19
C TYR A 46 23.52 65.13 -0.09
N ASN A 47 24.30 65.31 -1.18
CA ASN A 47 24.01 64.65 -2.45
C ASN A 47 24.10 63.12 -2.34
N ARG A 48 24.97 62.60 -1.48
CA ARG A 48 25.06 61.15 -1.19
C ARG A 48 23.78 60.62 -0.59
N ILE A 49 23.19 61.33 0.38
CA ILE A 49 21.91 60.93 1.01
C ILE A 49 20.83 60.88 -0.06
N ILE A 50 20.66 61.95 -0.85
CA ILE A 50 19.62 62.02 -1.88
C ILE A 50 19.82 60.96 -2.96
N ALA A 51 21.06 60.75 -3.44
CA ALA A 51 21.36 59.75 -4.46
C ALA A 51 21.16 58.30 -3.96
N SER A 52 21.17 58.07 -2.65
CA SER A 52 20.94 56.74 -2.06
C SER A 52 19.47 56.36 -1.91
N LEU A 53 18.56 57.32 -2.08
CA LEU A 53 17.12 57.15 -1.87
C LEU A 53 16.36 57.19 -3.20
N SER A 54 15.42 56.27 -3.39
CA SER A 54 14.48 56.30 -4.51
C SER A 54 13.39 57.38 -4.30
N ALA A 55 12.61 57.69 -5.33
CA ALA A 55 11.51 58.65 -5.24
C ALA A 55 10.48 58.28 -4.14
N GLU A 56 10.21 57.00 -3.95
CA GLU A 56 9.32 56.49 -2.90
C GLU A 56 9.94 56.65 -1.51
N GLU A 57 11.24 56.36 -1.38
CA GLU A 57 11.98 56.44 -0.12
C GLU A 57 12.21 57.90 0.29
N LEU A 58 12.40 58.82 -0.66
CA LEU A 58 12.44 60.26 -0.39
C LEU A 58 11.14 60.76 0.26
N GLY A 59 9.99 60.12 -0.04
CA GLY A 59 8.72 60.38 0.63
C GLY A 59 8.74 59.99 2.12
N LEU A 60 9.38 58.87 2.47
CA LEU A 60 9.57 58.43 3.86
C LEU A 60 10.52 59.35 4.63
N PHE A 61 11.63 59.75 4.01
CA PHE A 61 12.67 60.58 4.63
C PHE A 61 12.40 62.09 4.50
N ARG A 62 11.20 62.49 4.08
CA ARG A 62 10.87 63.88 3.72
C ARG A 62 11.09 64.85 4.88
N GLU A 63 10.73 64.47 6.11
CA GLU A 63 10.89 65.35 7.27
C GLU A 63 12.35 65.47 7.73
N GLN A 64 13.10 64.38 7.63
CA GLN A 64 14.54 64.34 7.92
C GLN A 64 15.32 65.19 6.90
N ILE A 65 14.95 65.12 5.61
CA ILE A 65 15.52 65.96 4.56
C ILE A 65 15.14 67.43 4.78
N ARG A 66 13.87 67.74 5.08
CA ARG A 66 13.44 69.12 5.43
C ARG A 66 14.19 69.67 6.65
N PHE A 67 14.48 68.83 7.64
CA PHE A 67 15.30 69.23 8.78
C PHE A 67 16.73 69.57 8.35
N LEU A 68 17.34 68.76 7.48
CA LEU A 68 18.66 69.03 6.92
C LEU A 68 18.68 70.31 6.07
N ASP A 69 17.66 70.54 5.25
CA ASP A 69 17.49 71.76 4.44
C ASP A 69 17.46 73.01 5.32
N LYS A 70 16.68 72.99 6.41
CA LYS A 70 16.62 74.08 7.40
C LYS A 70 17.97 74.33 8.07
N LYS A 71 18.76 73.29 8.29
CA LYS A 71 20.12 73.41 8.86
C LYS A 71 21.12 73.98 7.86
N ILE A 72 20.96 73.70 6.57
CA ILE A 72 21.84 74.20 5.50
C ILE A 72 21.45 75.64 5.06
N GLN A 73 20.17 76.01 5.14
CA GLN A 73 19.63 77.30 4.69
C GLN A 73 20.39 78.55 5.20
N PRO A 74 20.87 78.64 6.46
CA PRO A 74 21.66 79.77 6.93
C PRO A 74 22.96 79.96 6.14
N GLY A 75 23.58 78.88 5.65
CA GLY A 75 24.78 78.93 4.82
C GLY A 75 24.56 79.56 3.44
N LEU A 76 23.32 79.54 2.95
CA LEU A 76 22.94 80.11 1.65
C LEU A 76 22.50 81.58 1.73
N SER A 77 22.08 82.04 2.91
CA SER A 77 21.35 83.32 3.05
C SER A 77 21.89 84.28 4.11
N LYS A 78 22.42 83.78 5.22
CA LYS A 78 22.73 84.61 6.41
C LYS A 78 24.18 84.51 6.87
N LEU A 79 24.89 83.44 6.52
CA LEU A 79 26.25 83.22 6.98
C LEU A 79 27.24 84.11 6.22
N LEU A 80 27.89 85.01 6.95
CA LEU A 80 29.05 85.75 6.47
C LEU A 80 30.27 84.81 6.49
N TRP A 81 30.57 84.20 5.34
CA TRP A 81 31.69 83.29 5.13
C TRP A 81 33.07 83.89 5.47
N SER A 82 33.16 85.18 5.77
CA SER A 82 34.37 85.85 6.23
C SER A 82 34.78 85.48 7.67
N SER A 83 33.88 84.93 8.50
CA SER A 83 34.19 84.56 9.89
C SER A 83 34.64 83.10 10.02
N LYS A 84 35.96 82.88 10.12
CA LYS A 84 36.59 81.54 10.17
C LYS A 84 36.04 80.64 11.29
N GLY A 85 35.75 81.20 12.47
CA GLY A 85 35.18 80.46 13.59
C GLY A 85 33.73 80.02 13.35
N ALA A 86 32.88 80.95 12.90
CA ALA A 86 31.46 80.69 12.66
C ALA A 86 31.25 79.73 11.47
N SER A 87 32.01 79.91 10.38
CA SER A 87 31.93 79.03 9.20
C SER A 87 32.40 77.61 9.50
N ASN A 88 33.48 77.43 10.26
CA ASN A 88 33.95 76.10 10.64
C ASN A 88 32.98 75.37 11.59
N PHE A 89 32.39 76.10 12.55
CA PHE A 89 31.36 75.53 13.43
C PHE A 89 30.12 75.11 12.63
N PHE A 90 29.63 75.97 11.74
CA PHE A 90 28.48 75.69 10.88
C PHE A 90 28.72 74.47 9.98
N ILE A 91 29.88 74.38 9.31
CA ILE A 91 30.22 73.23 8.47
C ILE A 91 30.25 71.94 9.30
N LYS A 92 30.87 71.95 10.48
CA LYS A 92 30.91 70.78 11.37
C LYS A 92 29.51 70.35 11.81
N ASP A 93 28.63 71.31 12.14
CA ASP A 93 27.25 71.04 12.55
C ASP A 93 26.42 70.44 11.40
N CYS A 94 26.50 71.02 10.19
CA CYS A 94 25.83 70.49 9.00
C CYS A 94 26.29 69.07 8.68
N ARG A 95 27.60 68.80 8.72
CA ARG A 95 28.15 67.47 8.46
C ARG A 95 27.76 66.46 9.54
N LEU A 96 27.70 66.87 10.80
CA LEU A 96 27.22 66.02 11.89
C LEU A 96 25.76 65.60 11.67
N HIS A 97 24.90 66.55 11.30
CA HIS A 97 23.50 66.26 11.00
C HIS A 97 23.33 65.39 9.75
N ALA A 98 24.08 65.67 8.67
CA ALA A 98 24.10 64.83 7.47
C ALA A 98 24.56 63.41 7.80
N SER A 99 25.63 63.24 8.59
CA SER A 99 26.12 61.92 9.01
C SER A 99 25.10 61.15 9.84
N LYS A 100 24.34 61.82 10.71
CA LYS A 100 23.26 61.16 11.48
C LYS A 100 22.14 60.67 10.56
N ILE A 101 21.72 61.47 9.59
CA ILE A 101 20.68 61.07 8.62
C ILE A 101 21.18 59.94 7.73
N GLN A 102 22.43 60.01 7.26
CA GLN A 102 23.04 58.93 6.48
C GLN A 102 23.04 57.61 7.26
N LEU A 103 23.37 57.62 8.55
CA LEU A 103 23.32 56.42 9.40
C LEU A 103 21.91 55.82 9.45
N ILE A 104 20.88 56.65 9.58
CA ILE A 104 19.48 56.18 9.57
C ILE A 104 19.11 55.57 8.21
N VAL A 105 19.54 56.19 7.11
CA VAL A 105 19.34 55.64 5.76
C VAL A 105 20.06 54.31 5.60
N ASP A 106 21.31 54.20 6.06
CA ASP A 106 22.09 52.96 6.01
C ASP A 106 21.43 51.86 6.84
N GLU A 107 20.91 52.16 8.05
CA GLU A 107 20.15 51.23 8.87
C GLU A 107 18.86 50.76 8.19
N TYR A 108 18.13 51.67 7.54
CA TYR A 108 16.93 51.34 6.76
C TYR A 108 17.25 50.42 5.56
N LYS A 109 18.33 50.70 4.83
CA LYS A 109 18.77 49.85 3.70
C LYS A 109 19.22 48.47 4.19
N ALA A 110 19.95 48.41 5.31
CA ALA A 110 20.35 47.16 5.93
C ALA A 110 19.12 46.35 6.40
N ALA A 111 18.09 47.01 6.95
CA ALA A 111 16.84 46.37 7.33
C ALA A 111 16.10 45.77 6.11
N ASN A 112 16.03 46.48 4.98
CA ASN A 112 15.44 45.96 3.75
C ASN A 112 16.17 44.71 3.23
N LEU A 113 17.51 44.72 3.26
CA LEU A 113 18.31 43.55 2.91
C LEU A 113 18.07 42.38 3.88
N ALA A 114 17.93 42.65 5.18
CA ALA A 114 17.62 41.63 6.17
C ALA A 114 16.23 41.01 5.94
N ILE A 115 15.21 41.83 5.65
CA ILE A 115 13.86 41.35 5.29
C ILE A 115 13.93 40.47 4.03
N SER A 116 14.64 40.92 2.99
CA SER A 116 14.81 40.13 1.76
C SER A 116 15.47 38.77 2.02
N ARG A 117 16.45 38.71 2.93
CA ARG A 117 17.08 37.44 3.34
C ARG A 117 16.09 36.54 4.07
N GLN A 118 15.27 37.08 4.97
CA GLN A 118 14.23 36.31 5.65
C GLN A 118 13.17 35.78 4.67
N CYS A 119 12.78 36.57 3.67
CA CYS A 119 11.91 36.10 2.58
C CYS A 119 12.57 34.98 1.77
N GLY A 120 13.88 35.08 1.48
CA GLY A 120 14.64 34.00 0.84
C GLY A 120 14.59 32.71 1.66
N LEU A 121 14.88 32.80 2.97
CA LEU A 121 14.77 31.66 3.89
C LEU A 121 13.37 31.06 3.88
N ILE A 122 12.31 31.88 3.97
CA ILE A 122 10.92 31.41 3.88
C ILE A 122 10.70 30.61 2.59
N SER A 123 11.15 31.12 1.44
CA SER A 123 10.94 30.44 0.16
C SER A 123 11.67 29.10 0.04
N GLU A 124 12.83 28.94 0.67
CA GLU A 124 13.67 27.74 0.59
C GLU A 124 13.28 26.63 1.59
N LEU A 125 12.46 26.95 2.60
CA LEU A 125 12.06 26.02 3.67
C LEU A 125 11.00 25.00 3.22
N LEU A 126 11.42 23.96 2.48
CA LEU A 126 10.52 22.92 1.98
C LEU A 126 9.67 22.29 3.10
N LEU A 127 8.36 22.38 2.94
CA LEU A 127 7.35 21.84 3.86
C LEU A 127 7.11 20.32 3.66
N VAL A 128 7.66 19.74 2.60
CA VAL A 128 7.63 18.30 2.33
C VAL A 128 9.03 17.73 2.49
N ARG A 129 9.14 16.53 3.05
CA ARG A 129 10.39 15.78 3.18
C ARG A 129 10.32 14.47 2.41
N VAL A 130 11.05 14.38 1.30
CA VAL A 130 11.27 13.12 0.57
C VAL A 130 12.78 12.96 0.39
N ASP A 131 13.36 11.92 0.98
CA ASP A 131 14.81 11.67 0.96
C ASP A 131 15.24 10.73 -0.20
N GLY A 132 14.27 10.18 -0.93
CA GLY A 132 14.46 9.24 -2.03
C GLY A 132 15.00 7.87 -1.61
N LYS A 133 15.06 7.57 -0.31
CA LYS A 133 15.61 6.33 0.26
C LYS A 133 14.58 5.58 1.10
N THR A 134 13.72 6.31 1.78
CA THR A 134 12.74 5.76 2.70
C THR A 134 11.50 5.31 1.93
N VAL A 135 11.13 4.03 2.10
CA VAL A 135 9.89 3.47 1.57
C VAL A 135 8.90 3.30 2.71
N TYR A 136 7.86 4.11 2.71
CA TYR A 136 6.85 4.17 3.77
C TYR A 136 5.82 3.05 3.64
N ARG A 137 5.38 2.53 4.78
CA ARG A 137 4.23 1.62 4.86
C ARG A 137 3.04 2.35 5.46
N ASP A 138 1.83 1.99 5.01
CA ASP A 138 0.57 2.47 5.60
C ASP A 138 0.52 4.00 5.80
N LEU A 139 0.31 4.46 7.05
CA LEU A 139 0.18 5.88 7.44
C LEU A 139 1.50 6.51 7.94
N GLU A 140 2.63 5.79 7.86
CA GLU A 140 3.93 6.30 8.31
C GLU A 140 4.31 7.61 7.61
N PHE A 141 3.98 7.72 6.32
CA PHE A 141 4.26 8.93 5.53
C PHE A 141 3.51 10.15 6.06
N GLU A 142 2.23 10.02 6.40
CA GLU A 142 1.41 11.15 6.90
C GLU A 142 1.94 11.65 8.25
N GLY A 143 2.29 10.73 9.16
CA GLY A 143 2.88 11.08 10.45
C GLY A 143 4.24 11.78 10.32
N ASP A 144 5.12 11.26 9.47
CA ASP A 144 6.43 11.84 9.21
C ASP A 144 6.33 13.23 8.55
N GLN A 145 5.43 13.40 7.56
CA GLN A 145 5.18 14.70 6.95
C GLN A 145 4.61 15.68 7.96
N GLN A 146 3.67 15.27 8.81
CA GLN A 146 3.08 16.13 9.83
C GLN A 146 4.13 16.64 10.83
N ALA A 147 5.00 15.74 11.31
CA ALA A 147 6.10 16.10 12.22
C ALA A 147 7.08 17.08 11.56
N HIS A 148 7.46 16.82 10.30
CA HIS A 148 8.33 17.73 9.53
C HIS A 148 7.68 19.09 9.29
N GLN A 149 6.42 19.11 8.85
CA GLN A 149 5.64 20.33 8.62
C GLN A 149 5.55 21.18 9.88
N GLN A 150 5.28 20.56 11.04
CA GLN A 150 5.21 21.28 12.31
C GLN A 150 6.57 21.92 12.67
N ALA A 151 7.67 21.21 12.45
CA ALA A 151 9.01 21.76 12.66
C ALA A 151 9.33 22.93 11.70
N GLN A 152 8.99 22.81 10.41
CA GLN A 152 9.20 23.91 9.46
C GLN A 152 8.29 25.10 9.72
N LEU A 153 7.04 24.87 10.16
CA LEU A 153 6.11 25.93 10.52
C LEU A 153 6.67 26.81 11.65
N GLN A 154 7.34 26.23 12.65
CA GLN A 154 8.01 26.99 13.71
C GLN A 154 9.12 27.89 13.15
N ARG A 155 9.90 27.39 12.18
CA ARG A 155 10.96 28.17 11.52
C ARG A 155 10.39 29.30 10.68
N LEU A 156 9.31 29.04 9.93
CA LEU A 156 8.57 30.06 9.18
C LEU A 156 8.00 31.13 10.11
N HIS A 157 7.43 30.74 11.25
CA HIS A 157 6.94 31.67 12.27
C HIS A 157 8.07 32.55 12.82
N SER A 158 9.23 31.97 13.13
CA SER A 158 10.41 32.73 13.57
C SER A 158 10.85 33.76 12.52
N ALA A 159 11.00 33.34 11.26
CA ALA A 159 11.41 34.24 10.17
C ALA A 159 10.40 35.38 9.93
N HIS A 160 9.10 35.07 9.97
CA HIS A 160 8.03 36.06 9.87
C HIS A 160 8.06 37.04 11.06
N GLN A 161 8.25 36.53 12.28
CA GLN A 161 8.35 37.36 13.48
C GLN A 161 9.59 38.28 13.45
N ASP A 162 10.71 37.80 12.90
CA ASP A 162 11.90 38.61 12.69
C ASP A 162 11.62 39.76 11.72
N ILE A 163 10.91 39.51 10.62
CA ILE A 163 10.47 40.56 9.66
C ILE A 163 9.62 41.61 10.38
N VAL A 164 8.62 41.18 11.15
CA VAL A 164 7.76 42.08 11.95
C VAL A 164 8.59 42.90 12.93
N THR A 165 9.59 42.30 13.57
CA THR A 165 10.48 42.97 14.54
C THR A 165 11.39 43.99 13.86
N ILE A 166 11.97 43.64 12.70
CA ILE A 166 12.80 44.54 11.89
C ILE A 166 11.97 45.75 11.44
N MET A 167 10.78 45.53 10.88
CA MET A 167 9.90 46.61 10.44
C MET A 167 9.43 47.48 11.60
N SER A 168 9.13 46.88 12.76
CA SER A 168 8.79 47.63 13.97
C SER A 168 9.94 48.52 14.44
N ARG A 169 11.19 48.07 14.31
CA ARG A 169 12.38 48.87 14.61
C ARG A 169 12.52 50.03 13.63
N VAL A 170 12.35 49.78 12.33
CA VAL A 170 12.39 50.83 11.30
C VAL A 170 11.30 51.87 11.54
N TYR A 171 10.09 51.44 11.92
CA TYR A 171 8.97 52.36 12.19
C TYR A 171 9.25 53.33 13.33
N LYS A 172 10.04 52.94 14.35
CA LYS A 172 10.38 53.83 15.47
C LYS A 172 11.04 55.12 15.02
N THR A 173 11.78 55.09 13.91
CA THR A 173 12.43 56.25 13.30
C THR A 173 11.41 57.25 12.75
N PHE A 174 10.29 56.79 12.20
CA PHE A 174 9.29 57.61 11.51
C PHE A 174 8.03 57.85 12.33
N ARG A 175 7.97 57.36 13.57
CA ARG A 175 6.76 57.38 14.41
C ARG A 175 6.24 58.78 14.71
N THR A 176 7.13 59.75 14.83
CA THR A 176 6.81 61.14 15.18
C THR A 176 6.50 62.02 13.98
N ASP A 177 6.65 61.48 12.77
CA ASP A 177 6.61 62.27 11.54
C ASP A 177 5.17 62.49 11.07
N GLY A 178 4.96 63.56 10.29
CA GLY A 178 3.66 64.02 9.83
C GLY A 178 2.85 63.02 8.98
N PRO A 179 1.58 63.35 8.66
CA PRO A 179 0.64 62.44 8.01
C PRO A 179 1.09 61.96 6.62
N GLU A 180 1.85 62.78 5.89
CA GLU A 180 2.43 62.42 4.59
C GLU A 180 3.41 61.25 4.72
N VAL A 181 4.31 61.28 5.71
CA VAL A 181 5.28 60.20 5.98
C VAL A 181 4.55 58.92 6.42
N GLN A 182 3.48 59.05 7.22
CA GLN A 182 2.67 57.89 7.62
C GLN A 182 1.98 57.23 6.41
N GLN A 183 1.57 58.00 5.40
CA GLN A 183 1.01 57.44 4.16
C GLN A 183 2.08 56.66 3.38
N HIS A 184 3.29 57.21 3.25
CA HIS A 184 4.41 56.49 2.64
C HIS A 184 4.81 55.23 3.43
N TRP A 185 4.68 55.24 4.76
CA TRP A 185 4.91 54.06 5.60
C TRP A 185 3.92 52.92 5.32
N VAL A 186 2.65 53.23 5.10
CA VAL A 186 1.64 52.22 4.71
C VAL A 186 2.02 51.59 3.37
N VAL A 187 2.39 52.41 2.37
CA VAL A 187 2.83 51.91 1.05
C VAL A 187 4.08 51.02 1.18
N TYR A 188 5.05 51.42 2.00
CA TYR A 188 6.23 50.60 2.29
C TYR A 188 5.85 49.27 2.95
N THR A 189 4.89 49.29 3.88
CA THR A 189 4.42 48.07 4.54
C THR A 189 3.73 47.12 3.57
N GLU A 190 2.92 47.64 2.63
CA GLU A 190 2.30 46.86 1.56
C GLU A 190 3.34 46.25 0.60
N LYS A 191 4.42 46.99 0.30
CA LYS A 191 5.52 46.48 -0.51
C LYS A 191 6.24 45.31 0.16
N MET A 192 6.55 45.43 1.46
CA MET A 192 7.18 44.36 2.23
C MET A 192 6.24 43.15 2.40
N ASP A 193 4.94 43.40 2.58
CA ASP A 193 3.91 42.35 2.62
C ASP A 193 3.85 41.56 1.30
N GLY A 194 3.97 42.25 0.16
CA GLY A 194 4.08 41.61 -1.15
C GLY A 194 5.31 40.70 -1.27
N MET A 195 6.45 41.08 -0.70
CA MET A 195 7.64 40.22 -0.67
C MET A 195 7.45 38.96 0.19
N VAL A 196 6.76 39.09 1.33
CA VAL A 196 6.44 37.94 2.19
C VAL A 196 5.41 37.02 1.53
N GLU A 197 4.39 37.58 0.88
CA GLU A 197 3.41 36.82 0.11
C GLU A 197 4.10 35.99 -0.98
N GLU A 198 4.97 36.61 -1.77
CA GLU A 198 5.71 35.91 -2.82
C GLU A 198 6.63 34.81 -2.25
N ALA A 199 7.29 35.08 -1.12
CA ALA A 199 8.11 34.09 -0.44
C ALA A 199 7.29 32.86 0.01
N LEU A 200 6.11 33.08 0.60
CA LEU A 200 5.20 32.00 1.00
C LEU A 200 4.62 31.25 -0.21
N ARG A 201 4.32 31.95 -1.31
CA ARG A 201 3.88 31.33 -2.57
C ARG A 201 4.96 30.41 -3.14
N LEU A 202 6.20 30.90 -3.21
CA LEU A 202 7.35 30.11 -3.65
C LEU A 202 7.62 28.92 -2.73
N ASN A 203 7.50 29.10 -1.42
CA ASN A 203 7.62 28.00 -0.45
C ASN A 203 6.67 26.83 -0.76
N ILE A 204 5.37 27.14 -0.99
CA ILE A 204 4.37 26.14 -1.36
C ILE A 204 4.68 25.54 -2.73
N LYS A 205 5.02 26.37 -3.72
CA LYS A 205 5.38 25.93 -5.07
C LYS A 205 6.52 24.92 -5.05
N TRP A 206 7.64 25.24 -4.40
CA TRP A 206 8.80 24.36 -4.34
C TRP A 206 8.51 23.08 -3.55
N SER A 207 7.74 23.15 -2.46
CA SER A 207 7.33 21.98 -1.68
C SER A 207 6.44 21.02 -2.50
N LEU A 208 5.47 21.55 -3.25
CA LEU A 208 4.62 20.76 -4.14
C LEU A 208 5.38 20.22 -5.35
N GLN A 209 6.35 20.97 -5.88
CA GLN A 209 7.21 20.46 -6.95
C GLN A 209 8.02 19.27 -6.49
N GLU A 210 8.56 19.29 -5.27
CA GLU A 210 9.32 18.17 -4.74
C GLU A 210 8.44 16.92 -4.54
N LEU A 211 7.20 17.11 -4.07
CA LEU A 211 6.20 16.03 -4.03
C LEU A 211 5.87 15.51 -5.45
N SER A 212 5.73 16.41 -6.42
CA SER A 212 5.47 16.05 -7.82
C SER A 212 6.61 15.24 -8.42
N LYS A 213 7.87 15.62 -8.18
CA LYS A 213 9.04 14.83 -8.63
C LYS A 213 9.07 13.45 -7.98
N ALA A 214 8.70 13.34 -6.71
CA ALA A 214 8.65 12.06 -6.02
C ALA A 214 7.62 11.09 -6.63
N ILE A 215 6.52 11.61 -7.17
CA ILE A 215 5.44 10.82 -7.80
C ILE A 215 5.68 10.61 -9.30
N ASN A 216 6.00 11.67 -10.04
CA ASN A 216 6.11 11.65 -11.49
C ASN A 216 7.52 11.31 -12.00
N GLY A 217 8.52 11.36 -11.13
CA GLY A 217 9.93 11.32 -11.51
C GLY A 217 10.41 12.63 -12.13
N ASP A 218 11.69 12.63 -12.50
CA ASP A 218 12.30 13.69 -13.30
C ASP A 218 12.31 13.28 -14.77
N SER A 219 12.51 14.24 -15.68
CA SER A 219 12.52 14.02 -17.14
C SER A 219 13.55 12.98 -17.63
N LYS A 220 14.46 12.53 -16.78
CA LYS A 220 15.55 11.58 -17.12
C LYS A 220 15.53 10.29 -16.31
N THR A 221 14.79 10.22 -15.20
CA THR A 221 14.88 9.10 -14.25
C THR A 221 13.50 8.76 -13.71
N SER A 222 13.17 7.47 -13.67
CA SER A 222 11.98 6.98 -12.97
C SER A 222 12.03 7.39 -11.49
N PRO A 223 10.88 7.70 -10.88
CA PRO A 223 10.84 8.05 -9.46
C PRO A 223 11.34 6.88 -8.61
N ASN A 224 11.99 7.20 -7.49
CA ASN A 224 12.33 6.20 -6.49
C ASN A 224 11.06 5.73 -5.77
N PRO A 225 10.99 4.45 -5.35
CA PRO A 225 9.87 3.98 -4.55
C PRO A 225 9.71 4.78 -3.27
N LEU A 226 8.49 5.28 -3.05
CA LEU A 226 8.09 6.05 -1.88
C LEU A 226 7.16 5.25 -0.98
N PHE A 227 6.25 4.45 -1.56
CA PHE A 227 5.26 3.70 -0.80
C PHE A 227 5.41 2.21 -1.04
N ARG A 228 5.32 1.41 0.03
CA ARG A 228 5.16 -0.03 -0.08
C ARG A 228 3.67 -0.37 -0.08
N VAL A 229 3.23 -1.09 -1.11
CA VAL A 229 1.85 -1.57 -1.25
C VAL A 229 1.88 -3.08 -1.34
N GLN A 230 1.07 -3.75 -0.53
CA GLN A 230 0.95 -5.20 -0.54
C GLN A 230 -0.18 -5.63 -1.47
N VAL A 231 0.00 -6.74 -2.17
CA VAL A 231 -1.07 -7.45 -2.86
C VAL A 231 -1.57 -8.55 -1.94
N VAL A 232 -2.85 -8.48 -1.56
CA VAL A 232 -3.47 -9.40 -0.62
C VAL A 232 -4.70 -10.04 -1.25
N LEU A 233 -5.01 -11.26 -0.83
CA LEU A 233 -6.27 -11.91 -1.15
C LEU A 233 -7.25 -11.59 0.00
N HIS A 234 -8.19 -10.68 -0.22
CA HIS A 234 -9.17 -10.29 0.78
C HIS A 234 -10.44 -11.14 0.67
N GLN A 235 -11.00 -11.51 1.82
CA GLN A 235 -12.27 -12.22 1.90
C GLN A 235 -13.19 -11.43 2.85
N GLU A 236 -14.19 -10.74 2.30
CA GLU A 236 -15.09 -9.86 3.06
C GLU A 236 -15.91 -10.61 4.12
N ALA A 237 -16.29 -11.87 3.85
CA ALA A 237 -17.04 -12.72 4.77
C ALA A 237 -16.73 -14.21 4.51
N PRO A 238 -16.88 -15.09 5.52
CA PRO A 238 -16.77 -16.53 5.34
C PRO A 238 -17.77 -17.02 4.28
N GLY A 239 -17.29 -17.43 3.11
CA GLY A 239 -18.13 -17.88 1.98
C GLY A 239 -18.31 -16.88 0.84
N ALA A 240 -17.83 -15.63 0.97
CA ALA A 240 -17.73 -14.69 -0.15
C ALA A 240 -16.55 -15.03 -1.08
N THR A 241 -16.64 -14.66 -2.35
CA THR A 241 -15.56 -14.85 -3.32
C THR A 241 -14.37 -13.98 -2.93
N SER A 242 -13.21 -14.61 -2.75
CA SER A 242 -11.98 -13.89 -2.42
C SER A 242 -11.53 -13.04 -3.60
N GLN A 243 -11.15 -11.79 -3.35
CA GLN A 243 -10.70 -10.85 -4.38
C GLN A 243 -9.27 -10.41 -4.10
N VAL A 244 -8.51 -10.23 -5.17
CA VAL A 244 -7.14 -9.71 -5.07
C VAL A 244 -7.23 -8.20 -4.98
N GLU A 245 -6.71 -7.63 -3.90
CA GLU A 245 -6.77 -6.20 -3.61
C GLU A 245 -5.41 -5.65 -3.17
N PHE A 246 -5.27 -4.33 -3.25
CA PHE A 246 -4.11 -3.62 -2.73
C PHE A 246 -4.33 -3.20 -1.27
N SER A 247 -3.33 -3.43 -0.43
CA SER A 247 -3.27 -2.96 0.94
C SER A 247 -2.02 -2.10 1.16
N PRO A 248 -2.13 -0.78 1.40
CA PRO A 248 -3.37 0.02 1.42
C PRO A 248 -3.99 0.16 0.01
N THR A 249 -5.28 0.50 -0.05
CA THR A 249 -5.98 0.69 -1.32
C THR A 249 -5.41 1.88 -2.10
N LEU A 250 -5.48 1.82 -3.44
CA LEU A 250 -5.01 2.91 -4.31
C LEU A 250 -5.75 4.23 -4.03
N GLN A 251 -7.03 4.14 -3.67
CA GLN A 251 -7.82 5.31 -3.27
C GLN A 251 -7.28 5.93 -1.98
N LYS A 252 -6.95 5.11 -0.97
CA LYS A 252 -6.35 5.59 0.28
C LYS A 252 -5.00 6.23 0.03
N LEU A 253 -4.17 5.62 -0.83
CA LEU A 253 -2.88 6.18 -1.24
C LEU A 253 -3.04 7.56 -1.91
N ALA A 254 -3.97 7.68 -2.85
CA ALA A 254 -4.31 8.95 -3.50
C ALA A 254 -4.82 10.01 -2.50
N GLN A 255 -5.65 9.61 -1.53
CA GLN A 255 -6.12 10.50 -0.47
C GLN A 255 -4.96 11.03 0.39
N ILE A 256 -4.00 10.18 0.79
CA ILE A 256 -2.84 10.60 1.59
C ILE A 256 -2.05 11.70 0.85
N VAL A 257 -1.72 11.46 -0.42
CA VAL A 257 -0.93 12.42 -1.23
C VAL A 257 -1.70 13.73 -1.49
N ASN A 258 -3.01 13.64 -1.76
CA ASN A 258 -3.86 14.82 -1.97
C ASN A 258 -4.11 15.61 -0.68
N ASN A 259 -4.23 14.92 0.45
CA ASN A 259 -4.35 15.54 1.78
C ASN A 259 -3.09 16.33 2.10
N ILE A 260 -1.91 15.75 1.88
CA ILE A 260 -0.63 16.46 2.08
C ILE A 260 -0.59 17.69 1.19
N SER A 261 -0.90 17.56 -0.10
CA SER A 261 -0.94 18.71 -1.04
C SER A 261 -1.84 19.85 -0.54
N SER A 262 -2.96 19.52 0.11
CA SER A 262 -3.89 20.51 0.69
C SER A 262 -3.40 21.05 2.04
N GLN A 263 -2.80 20.22 2.88
CA GLN A 263 -2.24 20.58 4.18
C GLN A 263 -1.09 21.58 4.06
N LEU A 264 -0.27 21.48 2.99
CA LEU A 264 0.78 22.45 2.70
C LEU A 264 0.19 23.87 2.57
N ILE A 265 -0.91 24.02 1.81
CA ILE A 265 -1.63 25.29 1.68
C ILE A 265 -2.31 25.68 3.01
N GLY A 266 -2.80 24.71 3.79
CA GLY A 266 -3.34 24.96 5.12
C GLY A 266 -2.31 25.53 6.09
N THR A 267 -1.05 25.12 5.98
CA THR A 267 0.06 25.49 6.88
C THR A 267 0.32 27.00 6.90
N ILE A 268 0.12 27.68 5.76
CA ILE A 268 0.34 29.12 5.63
C ILE A 268 -0.85 29.97 6.12
N SER A 269 -1.99 29.36 6.47
CA SER A 269 -3.19 30.08 6.92
C SER A 269 -2.98 30.87 8.23
N VAL A 270 -1.96 30.49 9.01
CA VAL A 270 -1.63 31.09 10.31
C VAL A 270 -1.01 32.49 10.16
N PHE A 271 -0.42 32.80 9.00
CA PHE A 271 0.29 34.06 8.79
C PHE A 271 -0.69 35.22 8.50
N LYS A 272 -0.62 36.26 9.34
CA LYS A 272 -1.35 37.52 9.16
C LYS A 272 -0.56 38.44 8.22
N ARG A 273 -1.28 39.31 7.51
CA ARG A 273 -0.65 40.32 6.63
C ARG A 273 0.13 41.32 7.48
N LEU A 274 1.27 41.80 6.98
CA LEU A 274 2.10 42.77 7.69
C LEU A 274 1.36 44.08 8.01
N PRO A 275 0.51 44.64 7.12
CA PRO A 275 -0.27 45.85 7.43
C PRO A 275 -1.20 45.67 8.64
N ASP A 276 -1.76 44.48 8.84
CA ASP A 276 -2.66 44.19 9.97
C ASP A 276 -1.93 44.15 11.31
N LEU A 277 -0.62 43.90 11.30
CA LEU A 277 0.23 43.81 12.49
C LEU A 277 0.92 45.14 12.80
N LEU A 278 1.36 45.85 11.76
CA LEU A 278 2.27 46.98 11.88
C LEU A 278 1.58 48.34 11.68
N THR A 279 0.34 48.36 11.19
CA THR A 279 -0.38 49.60 10.92
C THR A 279 -1.76 49.61 11.59
N ARG A 280 -2.33 50.82 11.73
CA ARG A 280 -3.70 50.99 12.23
C ARG A 280 -4.77 50.68 11.18
N ARG A 281 -4.38 50.46 9.93
CA ARG A 281 -5.28 50.17 8.80
C ARG A 281 -5.22 48.68 8.50
N ARG A 282 -6.38 48.05 8.36
CA ARG A 282 -6.41 46.67 7.88
C ARG A 282 -6.01 46.61 6.41
N SER A 283 -5.32 45.54 6.03
CA SER A 283 -5.03 45.23 4.65
C SER A 283 -6.33 45.09 3.85
N GLN A 284 -6.37 45.68 2.66
CA GLN A 284 -7.46 45.47 1.70
C GLN A 284 -7.28 44.20 0.87
N ARG A 285 -6.11 43.55 1.00
CA ARG A 285 -5.77 42.33 0.25
C ARG A 285 -6.34 41.11 0.95
N LYS A 286 -6.69 40.09 0.17
CA LYS A 286 -7.14 38.79 0.68
C LYS A 286 -6.04 38.12 1.52
N PRO A 287 -6.40 37.20 2.43
CA PRO A 287 -5.42 36.35 3.11
C PRO A 287 -4.52 35.62 2.12
N VAL A 288 -3.23 35.46 2.46
CA VAL A 288 -2.22 34.85 1.58
C VAL A 288 -2.65 33.46 1.09
N ARG A 289 -3.28 32.65 1.96
CA ARG A 289 -3.81 31.33 1.59
C ARG A 289 -4.76 31.38 0.39
N CYS A 290 -5.65 32.38 0.32
CA CYS A 290 -6.66 32.45 -0.74
C CYS A 290 -6.06 32.84 -2.08
N ILE A 291 -4.93 33.54 -2.07
CA ILE A 291 -4.19 33.91 -3.29
C ILE A 291 -3.48 32.66 -3.82
N ILE A 292 -2.87 31.88 -2.92
CA ILE A 292 -2.16 30.65 -3.25
C ILE A 292 -3.11 29.54 -3.70
N GLU A 293 -4.30 29.43 -3.10
CA GLU A 293 -5.37 28.52 -3.57
C GLU A 293 -5.84 28.82 -5.00
N GLN A 294 -5.67 30.06 -5.47
CA GLN A 294 -6.08 30.52 -6.81
C GLN A 294 -4.90 30.62 -7.79
N ASP A 295 -3.69 30.23 -7.37
CA ASP A 295 -2.48 30.31 -8.19
C ASP A 295 -2.49 29.20 -9.26
N GLU A 296 -2.43 29.61 -10.54
CA GLU A 296 -2.47 28.68 -11.67
C GLU A 296 -1.24 27.75 -11.72
N GLU A 297 -0.06 28.20 -11.30
CA GLU A 297 1.15 27.37 -11.32
C GLU A 297 1.04 26.25 -10.28
N ILE A 298 0.58 26.60 -9.07
CA ILE A 298 0.32 25.64 -7.99
C ILE A 298 -0.77 24.65 -8.41
N GLY A 299 -1.88 25.14 -8.98
CA GLY A 299 -2.94 24.28 -9.50
C GLY A 299 -2.45 23.29 -10.56
N LYS A 300 -1.57 23.73 -11.48
CA LYS A 300 -0.93 22.84 -12.48
C LYS A 300 -0.06 21.77 -11.84
N ILE A 301 0.71 22.10 -10.79
CA ILE A 301 1.53 21.12 -10.07
C ILE A 301 0.66 20.09 -9.34
N GLN A 302 -0.40 20.54 -8.65
CA GLN A 302 -1.35 19.63 -7.99
C GLN A 302 -2.04 18.68 -9.00
N ALA A 303 -2.45 19.22 -10.15
CA ALA A 303 -3.01 18.41 -11.23
C ALA A 303 -2.00 17.38 -11.77
N ALA A 304 -0.73 17.74 -11.90
CA ALA A 304 0.33 16.82 -12.30
C ALA A 304 0.55 15.70 -11.26
N VAL A 305 0.50 16.01 -9.96
CA VAL A 305 0.55 15.00 -8.88
C VAL A 305 -0.63 14.03 -9.00
N ALA A 306 -1.85 14.54 -9.13
CA ALA A 306 -3.05 13.72 -9.25
C ALA A 306 -3.05 12.85 -10.52
N ALA A 307 -2.56 13.38 -11.65
CA ALA A 307 -2.39 12.64 -12.88
C ALA A 307 -1.36 11.50 -12.71
N GLY A 308 -0.23 11.76 -12.05
CA GLY A 308 0.77 10.74 -11.71
C GLY A 308 0.21 9.60 -10.87
N MET A 309 -0.55 9.95 -9.83
CA MET A 309 -1.25 8.96 -8.99
C MET A 309 -2.20 8.09 -9.81
N THR A 310 -2.96 8.69 -10.72
CA THR A 310 -3.94 7.98 -11.56
C THR A 310 -3.25 7.09 -12.60
N ALA A 311 -2.17 7.58 -13.22
CA ALA A 311 -1.39 6.81 -14.18
C ALA A 311 -0.76 5.57 -13.51
N ASN A 312 -0.17 5.74 -12.32
CA ASN A 312 0.41 4.61 -11.58
C ASN A 312 -0.66 3.61 -11.14
N ALA A 313 -1.84 4.09 -10.73
CA ALA A 313 -2.97 3.20 -10.44
C ALA A 313 -3.35 2.35 -11.66
N GLY A 314 -3.31 2.90 -12.87
CA GLY A 314 -3.48 2.15 -14.12
C GLY A 314 -2.42 1.07 -14.32
N HIS A 315 -1.14 1.39 -14.09
CA HIS A 315 -0.04 0.41 -14.18
C HIS A 315 -0.18 -0.72 -13.16
N LEU A 316 -0.50 -0.38 -11.91
CA LEU A 316 -0.70 -1.35 -10.84
C LEU A 316 -1.89 -2.27 -11.15
N GLN A 317 -3.01 -1.73 -11.63
CA GLN A 317 -4.17 -2.53 -12.04
C GLN A 317 -3.87 -3.43 -13.25
N ALA A 318 -3.08 -2.96 -14.21
CA ALA A 318 -2.64 -3.79 -15.34
C ALA A 318 -1.75 -4.95 -14.86
N TYR A 319 -0.88 -4.72 -13.88
CA TYR A 319 -0.10 -5.77 -13.24
C TYR A 319 -0.98 -6.74 -12.43
N LEU A 320 -1.99 -6.25 -11.71
CA LEU A 320 -2.89 -7.12 -10.93
C LEU A 320 -3.58 -8.18 -11.80
N LYS A 321 -3.97 -7.80 -13.02
CA LYS A 321 -4.58 -8.72 -14.01
C LYS A 321 -3.68 -9.88 -14.42
N THR A 322 -2.35 -9.79 -14.26
CA THR A 322 -1.48 -10.93 -14.58
C THR A 322 -1.70 -12.11 -13.63
N TRP A 323 -2.24 -11.85 -12.43
CA TRP A 323 -2.61 -12.87 -11.46
C TRP A 323 -3.94 -13.56 -11.79
N ASP A 324 -4.76 -13.01 -12.70
CA ASP A 324 -6.05 -13.62 -13.10
C ASP A 324 -5.89 -15.02 -13.73
N LYS A 325 -4.71 -15.35 -14.26
CA LYS A 325 -4.39 -16.71 -14.73
C LYS A 325 -4.48 -17.78 -13.63
N HIS A 326 -4.42 -17.37 -12.36
CA HIS A 326 -4.50 -18.22 -11.19
C HIS A 326 -5.86 -18.16 -10.49
N ARG A 327 -6.82 -17.42 -11.06
CA ARG A 327 -8.12 -17.10 -10.44
C ARG A 327 -8.93 -18.31 -10.01
N GLU A 328 -8.88 -19.39 -10.79
CA GLU A 328 -9.55 -20.65 -10.48
C GLU A 328 -9.10 -21.29 -9.15
N ILE A 329 -7.90 -20.96 -8.65
CA ILE A 329 -7.37 -21.52 -7.41
C ILE A 329 -8.17 -21.07 -6.20
N TRP A 330 -8.56 -19.79 -6.14
CA TRP A 330 -9.22 -19.19 -4.98
C TRP A 330 -10.72 -18.95 -5.17
N GLU A 331 -11.20 -18.79 -6.42
CA GLU A 331 -12.64 -18.55 -6.66
C GLU A 331 -13.49 -19.81 -6.56
N ILE A 332 -12.94 -20.95 -6.96
CA ILE A 332 -13.70 -22.20 -6.96
C ILE A 332 -13.84 -22.70 -5.53
N ASN A 333 -15.09 -22.85 -5.09
CA ASN A 333 -15.36 -23.43 -3.78
C ASN A 333 -14.99 -24.92 -3.79
N LYS A 334 -14.07 -25.29 -2.90
CA LYS A 334 -13.46 -26.62 -2.84
C LYS A 334 -14.47 -27.72 -2.51
N ASP A 335 -15.38 -27.50 -1.56
CA ASP A 335 -16.25 -28.57 -1.07
C ASP A 335 -17.31 -29.03 -2.10
N PRO A 336 -18.07 -28.14 -2.77
CA PRO A 336 -18.99 -28.53 -3.84
C PRO A 336 -18.27 -29.18 -5.01
N PHE A 337 -17.06 -28.68 -5.35
CA PHE A 337 -16.26 -29.24 -6.43
C PHE A 337 -15.85 -30.68 -6.11
N ILE A 338 -15.31 -30.94 -4.93
CA ILE A 338 -14.86 -32.27 -4.49
C ILE A 338 -16.04 -33.25 -4.41
N ARG A 339 -17.21 -32.81 -3.92
CA ARG A 339 -18.43 -33.65 -3.93
C ARG A 339 -18.86 -34.03 -5.36
N ARG A 340 -18.77 -33.11 -6.30
CA ARG A 340 -19.07 -33.38 -7.71
C ARG A 340 -18.03 -34.34 -8.31
N TYR A 341 -16.75 -34.13 -8.00
CA TYR A 341 -15.64 -34.96 -8.43
C TYR A 341 -15.82 -36.41 -7.95
N GLN A 342 -16.18 -36.62 -6.68
CA GLN A 342 -16.50 -37.94 -6.13
C GLN A 342 -17.63 -38.65 -6.89
N ARG A 343 -18.72 -37.95 -7.22
CA ARG A 343 -19.87 -38.53 -7.95
C ARG A 343 -19.51 -38.98 -9.36
N LEU A 344 -18.56 -38.31 -10.01
CA LEU A 344 -18.08 -38.68 -11.34
C LEU A 344 -17.20 -39.94 -11.30
N ASN A 345 -16.73 -40.33 -10.11
CA ASN A 345 -15.87 -41.48 -9.89
C ASN A 345 -14.69 -41.57 -10.89
N PRO A 346 -13.85 -40.54 -10.97
CA PRO A 346 -12.79 -40.46 -11.97
C PRO A 346 -11.68 -41.50 -11.71
N PRO A 347 -10.90 -41.86 -12.75
CA PRO A 347 -9.79 -42.77 -12.62
C PRO A 347 -8.66 -42.18 -11.77
N VAL A 348 -7.82 -43.04 -11.21
CA VAL A 348 -6.70 -42.67 -10.33
C VAL A 348 -5.71 -41.74 -11.03
N SER A 349 -5.50 -41.93 -12.34
CA SER A 349 -4.65 -41.06 -13.16
C SER A 349 -5.14 -39.61 -13.18
N SER A 350 -6.46 -39.36 -13.08
CA SER A 350 -7.00 -38.01 -13.00
C SER A 350 -6.69 -37.36 -11.65
N PHE A 351 -6.76 -38.12 -10.54
CA PHE A 351 -6.31 -37.63 -9.23
C PHE A 351 -4.83 -37.25 -9.25
N ASP A 352 -3.96 -38.11 -9.79
CA ASP A 352 -2.51 -37.82 -9.89
C ASP A 352 -2.24 -36.57 -10.74
N ALA A 353 -2.89 -36.45 -11.90
CA ALA A 353 -2.75 -35.30 -12.77
C ALA A 353 -3.23 -33.99 -12.10
N ASP A 354 -4.36 -34.00 -11.40
CA ASP A 354 -4.89 -32.82 -10.72
C ASP A 354 -4.01 -32.40 -9.53
N ILE A 355 -3.55 -33.35 -8.71
CA ILE A 355 -2.64 -33.06 -7.58
C ILE A 355 -1.30 -32.51 -8.11
N ALA A 356 -0.75 -33.11 -9.16
CA ALA A 356 0.47 -32.64 -9.82
C ALA A 356 0.29 -31.22 -10.39
N ARG A 357 -0.86 -30.92 -11.02
CA ARG A 357 -1.19 -29.59 -11.54
C ARG A 357 -1.13 -28.52 -10.44
N TYR A 358 -1.71 -28.77 -9.27
CA TYR A 358 -1.64 -27.80 -8.16
C TYR A 358 -0.23 -27.66 -7.59
N THR A 359 0.60 -28.69 -7.67
CA THR A 359 2.03 -28.62 -7.29
C THR A 359 2.80 -27.73 -8.27
N GLU A 360 2.58 -27.91 -9.57
CA GLU A 360 3.17 -27.07 -10.61
C GLU A 360 2.77 -25.60 -10.46
N VAL A 361 1.48 -25.34 -10.22
CA VAL A 361 0.97 -24.00 -9.99
C VAL A 361 1.60 -23.36 -8.76
N ALA A 362 1.73 -24.08 -7.64
CA ALA A 362 2.42 -23.57 -6.44
C ALA A 362 3.89 -23.21 -6.73
N ASN A 363 4.60 -24.06 -7.48
CA ASN A 363 5.98 -23.80 -7.89
C ASN A 363 6.09 -22.58 -8.83
N ASN A 364 5.15 -22.42 -9.75
CA ASN A 364 5.10 -21.28 -10.66
C ASN A 364 4.85 -19.96 -9.90
N VAL A 365 3.91 -19.96 -8.96
CA VAL A 365 3.65 -18.80 -8.07
C VAL A 365 4.91 -18.45 -7.28
N GLN A 366 5.62 -19.43 -6.73
CA GLN A 366 6.85 -19.17 -5.96
C GLN A 366 7.98 -18.55 -6.80
N LYS A 367 8.08 -18.91 -8.08
CA LYS A 367 9.06 -18.35 -9.03
C LYS A 367 8.77 -16.91 -9.43
N GLU A 368 7.54 -16.43 -9.28
CA GLU A 368 7.21 -15.04 -9.60
C GLU A 368 7.94 -14.06 -8.68
N GLU A 369 8.20 -12.85 -9.19
CA GLU A 369 8.91 -11.83 -8.44
C GLU A 369 8.13 -11.42 -7.18
N THR A 370 8.80 -11.40 -6.03
CA THR A 370 8.13 -11.15 -4.74
C THR A 370 7.94 -9.67 -4.48
N VAL A 371 8.91 -8.86 -4.89
CA VAL A 371 8.88 -7.40 -4.71
C VAL A 371 9.33 -6.76 -6.01
N LEU A 372 8.52 -5.84 -6.53
CA LEU A 372 8.82 -5.12 -7.78
C LEU A 372 8.55 -3.63 -7.61
N SER A 373 9.27 -2.82 -8.39
CA SER A 373 9.11 -1.36 -8.41
C SER A 373 8.22 -0.94 -9.56
N VAL A 374 7.08 -0.32 -9.26
CA VAL A 374 6.17 0.29 -10.23
C VAL A 374 6.11 1.79 -9.94
N GLN A 375 6.94 2.55 -10.67
CA GLN A 375 7.16 3.97 -10.42
C GLN A 375 7.50 4.22 -8.93
N PHE A 376 6.75 5.10 -8.27
CA PHE A 376 6.94 5.47 -6.87
C PHE A 376 6.35 4.44 -5.87
N VAL A 377 5.86 3.29 -6.35
CA VAL A 377 5.30 2.22 -5.50
C VAL A 377 6.21 0.98 -5.56
N LEU A 378 6.60 0.49 -4.39
CA LEU A 378 7.20 -0.81 -4.19
C LEU A 378 6.07 -1.82 -3.92
N LEU A 379 5.74 -2.63 -4.91
CA LEU A 379 4.70 -3.63 -4.80
C LEU A 379 5.25 -4.90 -4.15
N ASP A 380 4.58 -5.39 -3.12
CA ASP A 380 4.94 -6.58 -2.34
C ASP A 380 3.88 -7.66 -2.54
N CYS A 381 4.22 -8.67 -3.34
CA CYS A 381 3.37 -9.80 -3.67
C CYS A 381 3.54 -10.98 -2.70
N ALA A 382 4.37 -10.87 -1.66
CA ALA A 382 4.61 -11.96 -0.71
C ALA A 382 3.32 -12.49 -0.07
N PRO A 383 2.37 -11.64 0.39
CA PRO A 383 1.13 -12.13 1.00
C PRO A 383 0.25 -12.90 0.02
N LEU A 384 0.05 -12.38 -1.20
CA LEU A 384 -0.70 -13.08 -2.24
C LEU A 384 -0.05 -14.43 -2.59
N LYS A 385 1.27 -14.45 -2.80
CA LYS A 385 2.00 -15.70 -3.10
C LYS A 385 1.80 -16.75 -2.00
N PHE A 386 1.88 -16.34 -0.75
CA PHE A 386 1.62 -17.22 0.39
C PHE A 386 0.19 -17.78 0.36
N SER A 387 -0.82 -16.92 0.19
CA SER A 387 -2.23 -17.34 0.13
C SER A 387 -2.51 -18.29 -1.05
N LEU A 388 -1.92 -18.05 -2.22
CA LEU A 388 -2.08 -18.92 -3.38
C LEU A 388 -1.46 -20.31 -3.15
N VAL A 389 -0.25 -20.36 -2.60
CA VAL A 389 0.39 -21.64 -2.24
C VAL A 389 -0.44 -22.37 -1.18
N GLN A 390 -0.98 -21.66 -0.19
CA GLN A 390 -1.88 -22.25 0.80
C GLN A 390 -3.12 -22.86 0.13
N HIS A 391 -3.77 -22.16 -0.80
CA HIS A 391 -4.91 -22.72 -1.53
C HIS A 391 -4.55 -23.92 -2.42
N CYS A 392 -3.37 -23.94 -3.03
CA CYS A 392 -2.86 -25.12 -3.74
C CYS A 392 -2.71 -26.31 -2.79
N ASN A 393 -2.15 -26.10 -1.61
CA ASN A 393 -2.01 -27.14 -0.58
C ASN A 393 -3.38 -27.63 -0.08
N GLU A 394 -4.34 -26.73 0.11
CA GLU A 394 -5.72 -27.09 0.47
C GLU A 394 -6.39 -27.94 -0.62
N TRP A 395 -6.20 -27.61 -1.90
CA TRP A 395 -6.71 -28.43 -3.01
C TRP A 395 -6.09 -29.82 -3.00
N GLN A 396 -4.77 -29.92 -2.92
CA GLN A 396 -4.06 -31.20 -2.84
C GLN A 396 -4.54 -32.03 -1.63
N GLY A 397 -4.69 -31.39 -0.47
CA GLY A 397 -5.24 -32.01 0.73
C GLY A 397 -6.66 -32.55 0.54
N LYS A 398 -7.54 -31.79 -0.14
CA LYS A 398 -8.91 -32.25 -0.42
C LYS A 398 -8.96 -33.43 -1.39
N PHE A 399 -8.11 -33.44 -2.43
CA PHE A 399 -8.02 -34.56 -3.37
C PHE A 399 -7.46 -35.82 -2.72
N THR A 400 -6.38 -35.70 -1.94
CA THR A 400 -5.76 -36.83 -1.22
C THR A 400 -6.68 -37.39 -0.15
N GLN A 401 -7.38 -36.53 0.62
CA GLN A 401 -8.40 -36.97 1.58
C GLN A 401 -9.55 -37.72 0.90
N LEU A 402 -10.04 -37.21 -0.25
CA LEU A 402 -11.09 -37.90 -1.00
C LEU A 402 -10.60 -39.26 -1.53
N LEU A 403 -9.39 -39.32 -2.10
CA LEU A 403 -8.80 -40.55 -2.61
C LEU A 403 -8.62 -41.59 -1.50
N SER A 404 -8.10 -41.17 -0.34
CA SER A 404 -7.97 -42.01 0.86
C SER A 404 -9.31 -42.58 1.32
N LEU A 405 -10.34 -41.72 1.39
CA LEU A 405 -11.68 -42.16 1.78
C LEU A 405 -12.23 -43.20 0.80
N MET A 406 -12.12 -42.93 -0.50
CA MET A 406 -12.61 -43.83 -1.56
C MET A 406 -11.85 -45.17 -1.56
N ALA A 407 -10.52 -45.15 -1.48
CA ALA A 407 -9.68 -46.33 -1.47
C ALA A 407 -9.93 -47.18 -0.22
N SER A 408 -9.96 -46.55 0.96
CA SER A 408 -10.24 -47.23 2.24
C SER A 408 -11.62 -47.84 2.27
N THR A 409 -12.62 -47.16 1.71
CA THR A 409 -14.00 -47.69 1.64
C THR A 409 -14.06 -48.90 0.72
N ARG A 410 -13.47 -48.83 -0.48
CA ARG A 410 -13.43 -49.95 -1.42
C ARG A 410 -12.68 -51.16 -0.87
N LEU A 411 -11.55 -50.94 -0.21
CA LEU A 411 -10.77 -52.01 0.42
C LEU A 411 -11.59 -52.71 1.51
N LYS A 412 -12.23 -51.94 2.39
CA LYS A 412 -13.11 -52.48 3.45
C LYS A 412 -14.29 -53.26 2.88
N GLU A 413 -14.96 -52.70 1.86
CA GLU A 413 -16.09 -53.36 1.19
C GLU A 413 -15.66 -54.68 0.54
N LEU A 414 -14.51 -54.70 -0.16
CA LEU A 414 -13.98 -55.92 -0.77
C LEU A 414 -13.57 -56.95 0.29
N HIS A 415 -12.87 -56.53 1.34
CA HIS A 415 -12.47 -57.40 2.45
C HIS A 415 -13.71 -58.05 3.12
N ILE A 416 -14.71 -57.25 3.49
CA ILE A 416 -15.97 -57.76 4.07
C ILE A 416 -16.64 -58.73 3.09
N PHE A 417 -16.72 -58.37 1.80
CA PHE A 417 -17.32 -59.24 0.79
C PHE A 417 -16.60 -60.59 0.67
N LEU A 418 -15.26 -60.62 0.67
CA LEU A 418 -14.48 -61.86 0.60
C LEU A 418 -14.71 -62.71 1.86
N GLN A 419 -14.64 -62.10 3.04
CA GLN A 419 -14.81 -62.79 4.33
C GLN A 419 -16.23 -63.37 4.50
N GLU A 420 -17.28 -62.57 4.24
CA GLU A 420 -18.67 -63.00 4.38
C GLU A 420 -19.04 -64.13 3.40
N ASN A 421 -18.61 -64.02 2.14
CA ASN A 421 -18.90 -65.05 1.14
C ASN A 421 -18.08 -66.33 1.38
N ALA A 422 -16.82 -66.22 1.81
CA ALA A 422 -16.03 -67.38 2.21
C ALA A 422 -16.70 -68.12 3.37
N LEU A 423 -17.13 -67.39 4.41
CA LEU A 423 -17.82 -67.98 5.56
C LEU A 423 -19.08 -68.71 5.13
N ARG A 424 -19.93 -68.08 4.31
CA ARG A 424 -21.18 -68.68 3.81
C ARG A 424 -20.94 -69.93 2.97
N LEU A 425 -19.94 -69.92 2.08
CA LEU A 425 -19.59 -71.07 1.24
C LEU A 425 -18.96 -72.23 2.03
N SER A 426 -18.24 -71.92 3.10
CA SER A 426 -17.54 -72.93 3.91
C SER A 426 -18.47 -73.73 4.83
N GLN A 427 -19.71 -73.28 5.04
CA GLN A 427 -20.65 -73.93 5.96
C GLN A 427 -21.29 -75.19 5.35
N PRO A 428 -21.32 -76.32 6.08
CA PRO A 428 -21.98 -77.54 5.64
C PRO A 428 -23.50 -77.42 5.58
N PRO A 429 -24.12 -77.60 4.39
CA PRO A 429 -25.57 -77.50 4.26
C PRO A 429 -26.23 -78.63 5.04
N GLN A 430 -27.17 -78.26 5.92
CA GLN A 430 -27.93 -79.18 6.75
C GLN A 430 -29.25 -79.58 6.10
N SER A 431 -29.77 -78.74 5.19
CA SER A 431 -31.01 -78.97 4.45
C SER A 431 -30.81 -78.97 2.93
N LEU A 432 -31.79 -79.53 2.21
CA LEU A 432 -31.78 -79.56 0.74
C LEU A 432 -31.96 -78.16 0.15
N VAL A 433 -32.65 -77.27 0.87
CA VAL A 433 -32.80 -75.85 0.54
C VAL A 433 -31.47 -75.11 0.68
N GLU A 434 -30.78 -75.26 1.80
CA GLU A 434 -29.44 -74.66 2.03
C GLU A 434 -28.40 -75.16 1.01
N LEU A 435 -28.47 -76.43 0.63
CA LEU A 435 -27.62 -76.97 -0.43
C LEU A 435 -27.89 -76.27 -1.77
N GLY A 436 -29.16 -76.05 -2.13
CA GLY A 436 -29.54 -75.34 -3.34
C GLY A 436 -29.07 -73.88 -3.36
N GLU A 437 -29.23 -73.17 -2.24
CA GLU A 437 -28.76 -71.79 -2.08
C GLU A 437 -27.23 -71.69 -2.16
N SER A 438 -26.51 -72.62 -1.52
CA SER A 438 -25.04 -72.65 -1.52
C SER A 438 -24.47 -72.97 -2.91
N LEU A 439 -25.09 -73.90 -3.65
CA LEU A 439 -24.70 -74.21 -5.03
C LEU A 439 -24.92 -73.02 -5.98
N LYS A 440 -26.05 -72.30 -5.82
CA LYS A 440 -26.33 -71.10 -6.60
C LYS A 440 -25.36 -69.97 -6.28
N LEU A 441 -25.03 -69.79 -5.00
CA LEU A 441 -24.02 -68.82 -4.56
C LEU A 441 -22.64 -69.15 -5.15
N LEU A 442 -22.22 -70.42 -5.11
CA LEU A 442 -20.96 -70.89 -5.69
C LEU A 442 -20.89 -70.61 -7.20
N GLU A 443 -21.95 -70.94 -7.94
CA GLU A 443 -22.02 -70.70 -9.40
C GLU A 443 -21.92 -69.21 -9.73
N THR A 444 -22.60 -68.36 -8.95
CA THR A 444 -22.53 -66.89 -9.09
C THR A 444 -21.11 -66.39 -8.84
N LEU A 445 -20.49 -66.80 -7.72
CA LEU A 445 -19.15 -66.35 -7.35
C LEU A 445 -18.07 -66.85 -8.33
N GLN A 446 -18.17 -68.09 -8.81
CA GLN A 446 -17.30 -68.63 -9.86
C GLN A 446 -17.40 -67.83 -11.16
N GLY A 447 -18.61 -67.41 -11.55
CA GLY A 447 -18.84 -66.53 -12.70
C GLY A 447 -18.28 -65.12 -12.51
N ASP A 448 -18.30 -64.61 -11.28
CA ASP A 448 -17.84 -63.26 -10.94
C ASP A 448 -16.35 -63.17 -10.57
N LEU A 449 -15.59 -64.28 -10.52
CA LEU A 449 -14.18 -64.27 -10.09
C LEU A 449 -13.31 -63.25 -10.84
N GLN A 450 -13.38 -63.22 -12.18
CA GLN A 450 -12.63 -62.23 -12.98
C GLN A 450 -13.04 -60.79 -12.66
N LYS A 451 -14.32 -60.57 -12.39
CA LYS A 451 -14.86 -59.25 -12.04
C LYS A 451 -14.42 -58.82 -10.63
N ILE A 452 -14.26 -59.74 -9.69
CA ILE A 452 -13.74 -59.45 -8.36
C ILE A 452 -12.23 -59.18 -8.45
N GLU A 453 -11.48 -60.01 -9.18
CA GLU A 453 -10.03 -59.84 -9.38
C GLU A 453 -9.70 -58.49 -10.02
N SER A 454 -10.45 -58.07 -11.03
CA SER A 454 -10.26 -56.77 -11.69
C SER A 454 -10.45 -55.55 -10.78
N GLN A 455 -11.02 -55.70 -9.58
CA GLN A 455 -11.15 -54.61 -8.60
C GLN A 455 -9.91 -54.42 -7.72
N ILE A 456 -9.03 -55.43 -7.63
CA ILE A 456 -7.84 -55.39 -6.78
C ILE A 456 -6.77 -54.40 -7.31
N PRO A 457 -6.38 -54.41 -8.60
CA PRO A 457 -5.35 -53.49 -9.10
C PRO A 457 -5.70 -52.00 -8.91
N PRO A 458 -6.93 -51.54 -9.19
CA PRO A 458 -7.32 -50.16 -8.92
C PRO A 458 -7.16 -49.74 -7.45
N ILE A 459 -7.37 -50.64 -6.49
CA ILE A 459 -7.18 -50.33 -5.07
C ILE A 459 -5.69 -50.09 -4.77
N HIS A 460 -4.81 -50.96 -5.26
CA HIS A 460 -3.36 -50.79 -5.12
C HIS A 460 -2.86 -49.50 -5.79
N GLU A 461 -3.35 -49.19 -6.99
CA GLU A 461 -3.02 -47.94 -7.69
C GLU A 461 -3.44 -46.70 -6.88
N GLN A 462 -4.62 -46.73 -6.24
CA GLN A 462 -5.07 -45.63 -5.37
C GLN A 462 -4.13 -45.41 -4.18
N PHE A 463 -3.74 -46.48 -3.50
CA PHE A 463 -2.82 -46.39 -2.36
C PHE A 463 -1.38 -46.01 -2.78
N ALA A 464 -0.92 -46.44 -3.95
CA ALA A 464 0.38 -46.02 -4.49
C ALA A 464 0.45 -44.50 -4.74
N ILE A 465 -0.64 -43.88 -5.20
CA ILE A 465 -0.71 -42.42 -5.31
C ILE A 465 -0.73 -41.75 -3.93
N LEU A 466 -1.44 -42.30 -2.95
CA LEU A 466 -1.44 -41.77 -1.58
C LEU A 466 -0.03 -41.83 -0.96
N GLU A 467 0.69 -42.93 -1.18
CA GLU A 467 2.09 -43.08 -0.74
C GLU A 467 3.02 -42.09 -1.45
N LYS A 468 2.87 -41.91 -2.77
CA LYS A 468 3.64 -40.92 -3.56
C LYS A 468 3.54 -39.50 -3.00
N TYR A 469 2.37 -39.14 -2.44
CA TYR A 469 2.12 -37.83 -1.83
C TYR A 469 2.24 -37.83 -0.30
N GLU A 470 2.86 -38.87 0.28
CA GLU A 470 3.14 -39.01 1.72
C GLU A 470 1.89 -38.88 2.61
N VAL A 471 0.74 -39.34 2.12
CA VAL A 471 -0.52 -39.28 2.86
C VAL A 471 -0.56 -40.40 3.88
N THR A 472 -0.69 -40.05 5.16
CA THR A 472 -0.82 -41.03 6.23
C THR A 472 -2.17 -41.74 6.17
N VAL A 473 -2.14 -43.07 6.07
CA VAL A 473 -3.33 -43.93 6.12
C VAL A 473 -3.38 -44.65 7.48
N ASP A 474 -4.58 -44.92 7.98
CA ASP A 474 -4.77 -45.69 9.22
C ASP A 474 -4.08 -47.06 9.15
N GLN A 475 -3.39 -47.43 10.24
CA GLN A 475 -2.64 -48.69 10.34
C GLN A 475 -3.48 -49.93 9.99
N ALA A 476 -4.72 -50.00 10.47
CA ALA A 476 -5.62 -51.13 10.17
C ALA A 476 -5.98 -51.24 8.68
N VAL A 477 -6.05 -50.12 7.95
CA VAL A 477 -6.30 -50.10 6.51
C VAL A 477 -5.05 -50.54 5.76
N HIS A 478 -3.88 -50.14 6.23
CA HIS A 478 -2.60 -50.56 5.65
C HIS A 478 -2.37 -52.08 5.78
N GLU A 479 -2.59 -52.64 6.97
CA GLU A 479 -2.49 -54.09 7.20
C GLU A 479 -3.44 -54.89 6.31
N MET A 480 -4.66 -54.39 6.11
CA MET A 480 -5.65 -55.00 5.22
C MET A 480 -5.24 -54.91 3.74
N LEU A 481 -4.55 -53.84 3.33
CA LEU A 481 -4.02 -53.70 1.97
C LEU A 481 -2.88 -54.69 1.71
N GLU A 482 -1.96 -54.85 2.66
CA GLU A 482 -0.87 -55.83 2.57
C GLU A 482 -1.41 -57.26 2.50
N ALA A 483 -2.47 -57.55 3.27
CA ALA A 483 -3.11 -58.86 3.28
C ALA A 483 -3.96 -59.14 2.03
N LEU A 484 -4.45 -58.11 1.33
CA LEU A 484 -5.48 -58.23 0.28
C LEU A 484 -5.17 -59.30 -0.78
N ASN A 485 -3.95 -59.33 -1.30
CA ASN A 485 -3.58 -60.31 -2.33
C ASN A 485 -3.56 -61.74 -1.76
N GLY A 486 -3.14 -61.90 -0.50
CA GLY A 486 -3.20 -63.18 0.20
C GLY A 486 -4.64 -63.62 0.50
N GLU A 487 -5.49 -62.68 0.92
CA GLU A 487 -6.91 -62.93 1.14
C GLU A 487 -7.64 -63.34 -0.13
N TRP A 488 -7.30 -62.73 -1.27
CA TRP A 488 -7.84 -63.13 -2.57
C TRP A 488 -7.49 -64.58 -2.92
N VAL A 489 -6.22 -64.96 -2.77
CA VAL A 489 -5.78 -66.35 -3.02
C VAL A 489 -6.47 -67.32 -2.06
N TRP A 490 -6.59 -66.95 -0.79
CA TRP A 490 -7.33 -67.75 0.19
C TRP A 490 -8.81 -67.90 -0.19
N PHE A 491 -9.48 -66.83 -0.61
CA PHE A 491 -10.86 -66.87 -1.06
C PHE A 491 -11.05 -67.80 -2.27
N GLN A 492 -10.15 -67.73 -3.26
CA GLN A 492 -10.15 -68.66 -4.39
C GLN A 492 -10.04 -70.12 -3.93
N GLN A 493 -9.18 -70.40 -2.94
CA GLN A 493 -9.07 -71.73 -2.35
C GLN A 493 -10.36 -72.16 -1.66
N VAL A 494 -11.02 -71.27 -0.90
CA VAL A 494 -12.32 -71.55 -0.27
C VAL A 494 -13.38 -71.89 -1.32
N VAL A 495 -13.43 -71.16 -2.45
CA VAL A 495 -14.36 -71.46 -3.55
C VAL A 495 -14.10 -72.87 -4.13
N ILE A 496 -12.84 -73.27 -4.29
CA ILE A 496 -12.47 -74.61 -4.77
C ILE A 496 -12.86 -75.69 -3.76
N ASP A 497 -12.53 -75.49 -2.49
CA ASP A 497 -12.79 -76.45 -1.42
C ASP A 497 -14.30 -76.62 -1.20
N SER A 498 -15.06 -75.52 -1.24
CA SER A 498 -16.52 -75.52 -1.16
C SER A 498 -17.18 -76.20 -2.36
N ASP A 499 -16.64 -76.10 -3.58
CA ASP A 499 -17.14 -76.87 -4.73
C ASP A 499 -17.00 -78.38 -4.49
N ILE A 500 -15.83 -78.83 -4.00
CA ILE A 500 -15.58 -80.23 -3.66
C ILE A 500 -16.55 -80.71 -2.56
N MET A 501 -16.70 -79.90 -1.52
CA MET A 501 -17.52 -80.22 -0.36
C MET A 501 -19.03 -80.21 -0.70
N LEU A 502 -19.51 -79.25 -1.49
CA LEU A 502 -20.90 -79.20 -1.96
C LEU A 502 -21.22 -80.34 -2.93
N LYS A 503 -20.28 -80.76 -3.80
CA LYS A 503 -20.43 -81.97 -4.62
C LYS A 503 -20.61 -83.23 -3.78
N LYS A 504 -19.77 -83.41 -2.74
CA LYS A 504 -19.90 -84.54 -1.80
C LYS A 504 -21.23 -84.52 -1.06
N HIS A 505 -21.67 -83.36 -0.57
CA HIS A 505 -22.98 -83.23 0.08
C HIS A 505 -24.14 -83.48 -0.89
N LYS A 506 -24.05 -82.99 -2.13
CA LYS A 506 -25.03 -83.25 -3.19
C LYS A 506 -25.18 -84.75 -3.46
N ASP A 507 -24.07 -85.48 -3.57
CA ASP A 507 -24.10 -86.93 -3.75
C ASP A 507 -24.67 -87.64 -2.51
N LYS A 508 -24.30 -87.22 -1.30
CA LYS A 508 -24.83 -87.77 -0.04
C LYS A 508 -26.34 -87.55 0.10
N PHE A 509 -26.84 -86.35 -0.17
CA PHE A 509 -28.28 -86.04 -0.16
C PHE A 509 -29.01 -86.82 -1.24
N LYS A 510 -28.43 -86.96 -2.44
CA LYS A 510 -28.99 -87.79 -3.52
C LYS A 510 -29.12 -89.25 -3.07
N SER A 511 -28.07 -89.85 -2.51
CA SER A 511 -28.09 -91.23 -2.00
C SER A 511 -29.08 -91.40 -0.84
N SER A 512 -29.15 -90.44 0.10
CA SER A 512 -30.09 -90.48 1.21
C SER A 512 -31.55 -90.32 0.75
N LEU A 513 -31.79 -89.50 -0.27
CA LEU A 513 -33.12 -89.32 -0.85
C LEU A 513 -33.57 -90.58 -1.60
N ILE A 514 -32.66 -91.22 -2.35
CA ILE A 514 -32.92 -92.51 -3.00
C ILE A 514 -33.24 -93.58 -1.95
N PHE A 515 -32.45 -93.68 -0.89
CA PHE A 515 -32.67 -94.63 0.20
C PHE A 515 -34.01 -94.38 0.91
N SER A 516 -34.31 -93.12 1.26
CA SER A 516 -35.59 -92.74 1.88
C SER A 516 -36.78 -93.02 0.96
N ALA A 517 -36.65 -92.78 -0.36
CA ALA A 517 -37.67 -93.12 -1.34
C ALA A 517 -37.88 -94.63 -1.46
N GLU A 518 -36.82 -95.44 -1.41
CA GLU A 518 -36.90 -96.91 -1.37
C GLU A 518 -37.52 -97.41 -0.07
N GLU A 519 -37.17 -96.82 1.08
CA GLU A 519 -37.72 -97.17 2.38
C GLU A 519 -39.20 -96.77 2.46
N PHE A 520 -39.57 -95.60 1.93
CA PHE A 520 -40.95 -95.17 1.78
C PHE A 520 -41.72 -96.11 0.86
N LYS A 521 -41.14 -96.54 -0.27
CA LYS A 521 -41.73 -97.53 -1.17
C LYS A 521 -41.98 -98.86 -0.46
N LYS A 522 -41.01 -99.35 0.34
CA LYS A 522 -41.17 -100.55 1.17
C LYS A 522 -42.24 -100.37 2.25
N LYS A 523 -42.25 -99.24 2.97
CA LYS A 523 -43.28 -98.91 3.98
C LYS A 523 -44.66 -98.81 3.34
N MET A 524 -44.79 -98.20 2.17
CA MET A 524 -46.04 -98.17 1.40
C MET A 524 -46.48 -99.57 1.01
N GLN A 525 -45.58 -100.43 0.52
CA GLN A 525 -45.90 -101.83 0.22
C GLN A 525 -46.35 -102.61 1.46
N ILE A 526 -45.69 -102.42 2.60
CA ILE A 526 -46.07 -103.03 3.88
C ILE A 526 -47.44 -102.51 4.34
N THR A 527 -47.67 -101.19 4.33
CA THR A 527 -48.96 -100.60 4.71
C THR A 527 -50.09 -101.07 3.80
N VAL A 528 -49.86 -101.20 2.49
CA VAL A 528 -50.82 -101.77 1.54
C VAL A 528 -51.09 -103.25 1.85
N GLN A 529 -50.07 -104.04 2.19
CA GLN A 529 -50.23 -105.43 2.66
C GLN A 529 -50.95 -105.53 4.01
N THR A 530 -50.72 -104.58 4.92
CA THR A 530 -51.38 -104.54 6.24
C THR A 530 -52.84 -104.12 6.10
N PHE A 531 -53.13 -103.19 5.20
CA PHE A 531 -54.48 -102.75 4.83
C PHE A 531 -55.28 -103.86 4.12
N SER A 532 -54.61 -104.74 3.37
CA SER A 532 -55.26 -105.89 2.70
C SER A 532 -55.40 -107.13 3.60
N SER A 533 -54.62 -107.26 4.67
CA SER A 533 -54.70 -108.37 5.64
C SER A 533 -55.54 -108.05 6.89
N SER A 534 -55.69 -106.78 7.26
CA SER A 534 -56.51 -106.33 8.39
C SER A 534 -57.76 -105.60 7.89
N GLY A 535 -58.87 -106.34 7.75
CA GLY A 535 -60.13 -105.81 7.23
C GLY A 535 -60.65 -104.57 7.98
N HIS A 536 -60.97 -103.54 7.20
CA HIS A 536 -61.87 -102.37 7.35
C HIS A 536 -62.10 -101.63 8.69
N LEU A 537 -61.81 -102.17 9.89
CA LEU A 537 -62.27 -101.63 11.17
C LEU A 537 -61.21 -100.90 12.02
N LEU A 538 -59.94 -100.91 11.64
CA LEU A 538 -58.88 -100.11 12.30
C LEU A 538 -58.41 -98.90 11.46
N ALA A 539 -59.03 -98.67 10.30
CA ALA A 539 -58.59 -97.64 9.35
C ALA A 539 -58.78 -96.20 9.87
N GLN A 540 -59.80 -95.92 10.69
CA GLN A 540 -60.10 -94.53 11.10
C GLN A 540 -59.13 -93.97 12.14
N THR A 541 -58.63 -94.79 13.06
CA THR A 541 -57.68 -94.36 14.10
C THR A 541 -56.23 -94.31 13.60
N ALA A 542 -55.87 -95.16 12.62
CA ALA A 542 -54.55 -95.14 12.00
C ALA A 542 -54.37 -93.93 11.06
N ILE A 543 -55.39 -93.58 10.27
CA ILE A 543 -55.33 -92.44 9.33
C ILE A 543 -55.22 -91.11 10.09
N HIS A 544 -55.93 -90.94 11.21
CA HIS A 544 -55.83 -89.71 12.01
C HIS A 544 -54.47 -89.54 12.71
N ARG A 545 -53.82 -90.64 13.14
CA ARG A 545 -52.43 -90.61 13.66
C ARG A 545 -51.39 -90.39 12.57
N TYR A 546 -51.65 -90.87 11.34
CA TYR A 546 -50.74 -90.67 10.22
C TYR A 546 -50.78 -89.24 9.65
N LEU A 547 -51.96 -88.60 9.61
CA LEU A 547 -52.09 -87.20 9.17
C LEU A 547 -51.41 -86.23 10.15
N THR A 548 -51.41 -86.53 11.46
CA THR A 548 -50.69 -85.73 12.47
C THR A 548 -49.17 -85.90 12.40
N ASN A 549 -48.66 -87.10 12.07
CA ASN A 549 -47.23 -87.33 11.83
C ASN A 549 -46.74 -86.91 10.43
N SER A 550 -47.64 -86.80 9.45
CA SER A 550 -47.31 -86.23 8.13
C SER A 550 -47.00 -84.73 8.23
N HIS A 551 -47.74 -84.00 9.08
CA HIS A 551 -47.49 -82.58 9.36
C HIS A 551 -46.13 -82.30 10.02
N THR A 552 -45.54 -83.27 10.73
CA THR A 552 -44.18 -83.13 11.27
C THR A 552 -43.10 -83.44 10.22
N TYR A 553 -43.38 -84.31 9.23
CA TYR A 553 -42.46 -84.59 8.12
C TYR A 553 -42.44 -83.52 7.03
N THR A 554 -43.56 -82.82 6.79
CA THR A 554 -43.61 -81.68 5.85
C THR A 554 -42.96 -80.39 6.40
N ARG A 555 -42.53 -80.37 7.67
CA ARG A 555 -41.78 -79.27 8.28
C ARG A 555 -40.25 -79.46 8.24
N GLN A 556 -39.75 -80.58 7.70
CA GLN A 556 -38.32 -80.93 7.64
C GLN A 556 -37.77 -81.14 6.21
N ILE A 557 -38.52 -80.74 5.18
CA ILE A 557 -38.07 -80.56 3.79
C ILE A 557 -38.28 -79.09 3.46
#